data_AF-A0A524PY65-F1
#
_entry.id   AF-A0A524PY65-F1
#
_cell.length_a   1.000
_cell.length_b   1.000
_cell.length_c   1.000
_cell.angle_alpha   90.00
_cell.angle_beta   90.00
_cell.angle_gamma   90.00
#
_symmetry.space_group_name_H-M   'P 1'
#
loop_
_entity.id
_entity.type
_entity.pdbx_description
1 polymer ?
#
loop_
_entity_poly.entity_id
_entity_poly.type
_entity_poly.pdbx_seq_one_letter_code
_entity_poly.pdbx_strand_id
1 'polypeptide(L)' 'DKVKFTLMFRGREMVHPELGFEVMKRVKEQLEEIVVIERDMAQGGRNITMFVAGKVGFVKGK' A
#
# COMPACT_ATOMS: atom_id res chain seq x y z
N ASP A 1 -3.99 15.31 -1.80
CA ASP A 1 -4.28 14.24 -2.78
C ASP A 1 -4.23 12.86 -2.14
N LYS A 2 -4.95 11.89 -2.72
CA LYS A 2 -4.93 10.48 -2.30
C LYS A 2 -4.11 9.67 -3.29
N VAL A 3 -3.30 8.74 -2.80
CA VAL A 3 -2.42 7.90 -3.62
C VAL A 3 -2.74 6.43 -3.40
N LYS A 4 -2.85 5.67 -4.49
CA LYS A 4 -3.04 4.22 -4.47
C LYS A 4 -1.73 3.54 -4.89
N PHE A 5 -1.12 2.81 -3.97
CA PHE A 5 -0.04 1.89 -4.28
C PHE A 5 -0.63 0.57 -4.78
N THR A 6 -0.08 0.02 -5.86
CA THR A 6 -0.48 -1.28 -6.42
C THR A 6 0.77 -2.08 -6.77
N LEU A 7 0.93 -3.24 -6.15
CA LEU A 7 1.87 -4.27 -6.55
C LEU A 7 1.10 -5.31 -7.37
N MET A 8 1.61 -5.69 -8.54
CA MET A 8 0.99 -6.67 -9.41
C MET A 8 1.92 -7.87 -9.56
N PHE A 9 1.45 -9.06 -9.20
CA PHE A 9 2.17 -10.31 -9.38
C PHE A 9 2.16 -10.72 -10.85
N ARG A 10 3.33 -11.09 -11.38
CA ARG A 10 3.51 -11.59 -12.75
C ARG A 10 4.03 -13.03 -12.73
N GLY A 11 3.45 -13.88 -13.57
CA GLY A 11 3.90 -15.27 -13.75
C GLY A 11 3.96 -16.06 -12.44
N ARG A 12 5.17 -16.49 -12.06
CA ARG A 12 5.44 -17.38 -10.90
C ARG A 12 5.45 -16.66 -9.56
N GLU A 13 5.38 -15.33 -9.54
CA GLU A 13 5.35 -14.57 -8.27
C GLU A 13 4.06 -14.83 -7.48
N MET A 14 2.99 -15.25 -8.14
CA MET A 14 1.72 -15.64 -7.51
C MET A 14 1.85 -16.82 -6.53
N VAL A 15 2.94 -17.58 -6.61
CA VAL A 15 3.20 -18.73 -5.73
C VAL A 15 3.66 -18.26 -4.34
N HIS A 16 4.18 -17.02 -4.24
CA HIS A 16 4.71 -16.43 -3.02
C HIS A 16 4.14 -15.03 -2.76
N PRO A 17 2.83 -14.89 -2.52
CA PRO A 17 2.21 -13.60 -2.27
C PRO A 17 2.78 -12.87 -1.05
N GLU A 18 3.28 -13.60 -0.06
CA GLU A 18 3.93 -13.08 1.16
C GLU A 18 5.08 -12.11 0.84
N LEU A 19 5.87 -12.39 -0.20
CA LEU A 19 6.97 -11.51 -0.62
C LEU A 19 6.44 -10.17 -1.12
N GLY A 20 5.28 -10.16 -1.79
CA GLY A 20 4.61 -8.93 -2.21
C GLY A 20 4.16 -8.09 -1.01
N PHE A 21 3.65 -8.74 0.05
CA PHE A 21 3.29 -8.04 1.29
C PHE A 21 4.52 -7.46 2.02
N GLU A 22 5.65 -8.17 2.05
CA GLU A 22 6.89 -7.65 2.62
C GLU A 22 7.38 -6.40 1.87
N VAL A 23 7.32 -6.41 0.53
CA VAL A 23 7.65 -5.23 -0.28
C VAL A 23 6.72 -4.07 0.04
N MET A 24 5.40 -4.32 0.10
CA MET A 24 4.40 -3.31 0.41
C MET A 24 4.59 -2.74 1.83
N LYS A 25 5.00 -3.58 2.79
CA LYS A 25 5.33 -3.19 4.18
C LYS A 25 6.53 -2.25 4.23
N ARG A 26 7.61 -2.54 3.48
CA ARG A 26 8.78 -1.65 3.40
C ARG A 26 8.41 -0.28 2.84
N VAL A 27 7.56 -0.25 1.80
CA VAL A 27 7.03 1.02 1.25
C VAL A 27 6.23 1.79 2.30
N LYS A 28 5.38 1.10 3.08
CA LYS A 28 4.61 1.70 4.18
C LYS A 28 5.53 2.33 5.23
N GLU A 29 6.56 1.61 5.67
CA GLU A 29 7.55 2.10 6.66
C GLU A 29 8.30 3.33 6.14
N GLN A 30 8.74 3.33 4.88
CA GLN A 30 9.46 4.47 4.28
C GLN A 30 8.61 5.74 4.14
N LEU A 31 7.28 5.61 4.12
CA LEU A 31 6.35 6.72 3.92
C LEU A 31 5.70 7.20 5.24
N GLU A 32 5.94 6.50 6.36
CA GLU A 32 5.26 6.73 7.64
C GLU A 32 5.37 8.18 8.12
N GLU A 33 6.46 8.87 7.83
CA GLU A 33 6.67 10.26 8.25
C GLU A 33 5.82 11.26 7.48
N ILE A 34 5.43 10.96 6.23
CA ILE A 34 4.80 11.92 5.32
C ILE A 34 3.34 11.59 4.96
N VAL A 35 2.90 10.34 5.14
CA VAL A 35 1.52 9.91 4.81
C VAL A 35 0.77 9.34 6.01
N VAL A 36 -0.56 9.26 5.88
CA VAL A 36 -1.47 8.50 6.72
C VAL A 36 -2.06 7.37 5.88
N ILE A 37 -2.18 6.18 6.47
CA ILE A 37 -2.80 5.03 5.83
C ILE A 37 -4.32 5.17 5.93
N GLU A 38 -5.00 5.28 4.78
CA GLU A 38 -6.46 5.29 4.72
C GLU A 38 -7.02 3.87 4.66
N ARG A 39 -6.37 3.01 3.88
CA ARG A 39 -6.68 1.58 3.78
C ARG A 39 -5.38 0.80 3.74
N ASP A 40 -5.24 -0.14 4.66
CA ASP A 40 -4.05 -1.00 4.71
C ASP A 40 -3.96 -1.89 3.47
N MET A 41 -2.80 -2.53 3.30
CA MET A 41 -2.53 -3.40 2.17
C MET A 41 -3.48 -4.60 2.15
N ALA A 42 -4.12 -4.84 1.01
CA ALA A 42 -5.00 -5.99 0.79
C ALA A 42 -4.73 -6.62 -0.57
N GLN A 43 -4.70 -7.96 -0.61
CA GLN A 43 -4.60 -8.70 -1.85
C GLN A 43 -5.99 -8.87 -2.48
N GLY A 44 -6.09 -8.52 -3.76
CA GLY A 44 -7.24 -8.76 -4.63
C GLY A 44 -6.76 -9.38 -5.94
N GLY A 45 -7.08 -10.65 -6.17
CA GLY A 45 -6.63 -11.40 -7.34
C GLY A 45 -5.10 -11.39 -7.46
N ARG A 46 -4.58 -10.80 -8.54
CA ARG A 46 -3.14 -10.69 -8.82
C ARG A 46 -2.48 -9.42 -8.28
N ASN A 47 -3.21 -8.61 -7.51
CA ASN A 47 -2.71 -7.33 -7.03
C ASN A 47 -2.72 -7.25 -5.51
N ILE A 48 -1.75 -6.56 -4.93
CA ILE A 48 -1.82 -6.01 -3.58
C ILE A 48 -1.99 -4.50 -3.71
N THR A 49 -2.96 -3.94 -2.99
CA THR A 49 -3.25 -2.49 -3.05
C THR A 49 -3.28 -1.88 -1.67
N MET A 50 -2.77 -0.65 -1.55
CA MET A 50 -2.78 0.16 -0.32
C MET A 50 -3.13 1.60 -0.69
N PHE A 51 -3.92 2.27 0.16
CA PHE A 51 -4.32 3.66 -0.05
C PHE A 51 -3.77 4.54 1.04
N VAL A 52 -3.13 5.63 0.64
CA VAL A 52 -2.54 6.61 1.55
C VAL A 52 -2.93 8.03 1.16
N ALA A 53 -2.83 8.93 2.13
CA ALA A 53 -3.02 10.36 1.92
C ALA A 53 -1.91 11.13 2.64
N GLY A 54 -1.41 12.22 2.04
CA GLY A 54 -0.35 13.02 2.66
C GLY A 54 -0.81 13.70 3.95
N LYS A 55 0.03 13.71 5.00
CA LYS A 55 -0.31 14.30 6.31
C LYS A 55 -0.72 15.77 6.23
N VAL A 56 -0.07 16.55 5.35
CA VAL A 56 -0.36 17.98 5.15
C VAL A 56 -1.79 18.21 4.61
N GLY A 57 -2.34 17.23 3.88
CA GLY A 57 -3.72 17.25 3.40
C GLY A 57 -4.67 16.37 4.24
N PHE A 58 -4.17 15.69 5.27
CA PHE A 58 -4.96 14.80 6.12
C PHE A 58 -5.59 15.59 7.27
N VAL A 59 -6.53 16.47 6.91
CA VAL A 59 -7.51 16.94 7.89
C VAL A 59 -8.38 15.74 8.19
N LYS A 60 -8.09 15.04 9.29
CA LYS A 60 -8.98 14.01 9.84
C LYS A 60 -10.34 14.70 9.97
N GLY A 61 -11.27 14.31 9.10
CA GLY A 61 -12.55 14.96 8.99
C GLY A 61 -13.22 15.04 10.36
N LYS A 62 -13.93 16.15 10.57
CA LYS A 62 -15.21 16.11 11.26
C LYS A 62 -16.03 14.89 10.82
#